data_AF-A0A4Y2IJ60-F1
#
_entry.id   AF-A0A4Y2IJ60-F1
#
_cell.length_a   1.000
_cell.length_b   1.000
_cell.length_c   1.000
_cell.angle_alpha   90.00
_cell.angle_beta   90.00
_cell.angle_gamma   90.00
#
_symmetry.space_group_name_H-M   'P 1'
#
loop_
_entity.id
_entity.type
_entity.pdbx_description
1 polymer ?
#
loop_
_entity_poly.entity_id
_entity_poly.type
_entity_poly.pdbx_seq_one_letter_code
_entity_poly.pdbx_strand_id
1 'polypeptide(L)'
;MHQSVNIFSNVQILKLVGSCFFLNLLIPRATEYTTNTVILSLPAPLVLFFWVVIGYASKERHLLERLEDKLIPLRGPPCCWFCLCCPKLPFSKQRFKVVKACIYQFFLTPVILFIIATVCSKYGVFKELKFVPDNAAPYLVGLNFASFFIGVYGLVIFMKTTSKLLHGFHIHGKFLSLQLQFILVRFHFFTFDTLGRLGFFPCHPPVSSLMTALYIRSALLLGEGFILSVVGRFFFLHAPPPHFVSVVDTTHPINQNA
;
A
#
# COMPACT_ATOMS: atom_id res chain seq x y z
N MET A 1 12.22 -21.36 5.03
CA MET A 1 11.09 -21.26 5.98
C MET A 1 10.54 -19.83 6.16
N HIS A 2 11.37 -18.82 6.44
CA HIS A 2 10.88 -17.47 6.72
C HIS A 2 10.10 -16.81 5.55
N GLN A 3 10.44 -17.17 4.31
CA GLN A 3 9.85 -16.61 3.10
C GLN A 3 8.46 -17.17 2.78
N SER A 4 8.23 -18.47 2.99
CA SER A 4 6.92 -19.10 2.82
C SER A 4 5.91 -18.59 3.86
N VAL A 5 6.38 -18.33 5.10
CA VAL A 5 5.57 -17.70 6.16
C VAL A 5 5.14 -16.28 5.78
N ASN A 6 6.05 -15.47 5.22
CA ASN A 6 5.75 -14.10 4.82
C ASN A 6 4.76 -14.03 3.63
N ILE A 7 4.87 -14.94 2.66
CA ILE A 7 3.92 -14.99 1.53
C ILE A 7 2.54 -15.44 2.03
N PHE A 8 2.48 -16.43 2.92
CA PHE A 8 1.22 -16.86 3.52
C PHE A 8 0.54 -15.73 4.31
N SER A 9 1.31 -15.02 5.14
CA SER A 9 0.81 -13.88 5.93
C SER A 9 0.24 -12.74 5.05
N ASN A 10 0.88 -12.41 3.93
CA ASN A 10 0.35 -11.45 2.95
C ASN A 10 -1.06 -11.82 2.44
N VAL A 11 -1.25 -13.09 2.08
CA VAL A 11 -2.54 -13.57 1.56
C VAL A 11 -3.62 -13.55 2.64
N GLN A 12 -3.26 -13.86 3.90
CA GLN A 12 -4.20 -13.77 5.02
C GLN A 12 -4.65 -12.33 5.28
N ILE A 13 -3.74 -11.35 5.23
CA ILE A 13 -4.09 -9.93 5.42
C ILE A 13 -5.04 -9.44 4.32
N LEU A 14 -4.82 -9.85 3.07
CA LEU A 14 -5.72 -9.46 1.97
C LEU A 14 -7.12 -10.07 2.12
N LYS A 15 -7.21 -11.32 2.59
CA LYS A 15 -8.50 -11.97 2.92
C LYS A 15 -9.22 -11.26 4.06
N LEU A 16 -8.49 -10.86 5.10
CA LEU A 16 -9.03 -10.08 6.21
C LEU A 16 -9.65 -8.77 5.70
N VAL A 17 -8.94 -8.03 4.86
CA VAL A 17 -9.44 -6.78 4.26
C VAL A 17 -10.72 -7.03 3.44
N GLY A 18 -10.78 -8.10 2.64
CA GLY A 18 -11.99 -8.49 1.91
C GLY A 18 -13.17 -8.81 2.83
N SER A 19 -12.94 -9.53 3.93
CA SER A 19 -13.98 -9.85 4.93
C SER A 19 -14.52 -8.59 5.62
N CYS A 20 -13.66 -7.60 5.88
CA CYS A 20 -14.05 -6.31 6.41
C CYS A 20 -15.00 -5.56 5.45
N PHE A 21 -14.73 -5.56 4.14
CA PHE A 21 -15.64 -4.93 3.18
C PHE A 21 -17.00 -5.63 3.10
N PHE A 22 -17.02 -6.96 3.24
CA PHE A 22 -18.26 -7.73 3.31
C PHE A 22 -19.07 -7.40 4.58
N LEU A 23 -18.42 -7.28 5.72
CA LEU A 23 -19.06 -6.85 6.98
C LEU A 23 -19.64 -5.45 6.89
N ASN A 24 -18.98 -4.51 6.21
CA ASN A 24 -19.52 -3.17 5.97
C ASN A 24 -20.81 -3.19 5.15
N LEU A 25 -20.95 -4.13 4.22
CA LEU A 25 -22.14 -4.28 3.39
C LEU A 25 -23.32 -4.86 4.19
N LEU A 26 -23.05 -5.76 5.14
CA LEU A 26 -24.06 -6.35 6.01
C LEU A 26 -24.53 -5.37 7.10
N ILE A 27 -23.58 -4.68 7.74
CA ILE A 27 -23.85 -3.84 8.91
C ILE A 27 -23.16 -2.48 8.73
N PRO A 28 -23.85 -1.46 8.17
CA PRO A 28 -23.25 -0.15 7.92
C PRO A 28 -22.87 0.57 9.21
N ARG A 29 -23.52 0.24 10.34
CA ARG A 29 -23.17 0.79 11.66
C ARG A 29 -21.79 0.37 12.15
N ALA A 30 -21.24 -0.75 11.67
CA ALA A 30 -19.88 -1.18 12.02
C ALA A 30 -18.80 -0.49 11.17
N THR A 31 -19.19 0.33 10.18
CA THR A 31 -18.27 0.84 9.15
C THR A 31 -17.11 1.63 9.70
N GLU A 32 -17.29 2.37 10.79
CA GLU A 32 -16.21 3.15 11.40
C GLU A 32 -15.08 2.25 11.91
N TYR A 33 -15.42 1.24 12.71
CA TYR A 33 -14.46 0.27 13.24
C TYR A 33 -13.75 -0.48 12.12
N THR A 34 -14.53 -1.00 11.19
CA THR A 34 -14.02 -1.83 10.09
C THR A 34 -13.18 -1.01 9.11
N THR A 35 -13.53 0.26 8.87
CA THR A 35 -12.72 1.20 8.07
C THR A 35 -11.36 1.43 8.70
N ASN A 36 -11.31 1.66 10.01
CA ASN A 36 -10.07 1.87 10.73
C ASN A 36 -9.19 0.61 10.70
N THR A 37 -9.78 -0.58 10.86
CA THR A 37 -9.07 -1.86 10.71
C THR A 37 -8.49 -2.03 9.31
N VAL A 38 -9.24 -1.72 8.25
CA VAL A 38 -8.76 -1.80 6.87
C VAL A 38 -7.61 -0.82 6.65
N ILE A 39 -7.75 0.44 7.07
CA ILE A 39 -6.72 1.46 6.89
C ILE A 39 -5.40 1.07 7.57
N LEU A 40 -5.46 0.44 8.74
CA LEU A 40 -4.26 0.02 9.48
C LEU A 40 -3.61 -1.25 8.90
N SER A 41 -4.42 -2.19 8.40
CA SER A 41 -3.93 -3.46 7.86
C SER A 41 -3.47 -3.39 6.41
N LEU A 42 -4.04 -2.49 5.59
CA LEU A 42 -3.75 -2.36 4.17
C LEU A 42 -2.27 -2.07 3.80
N PRO A 43 -1.47 -1.30 4.58
CA PRO A 43 -0.04 -1.10 4.30
C PRO A 43 0.82 -2.32 4.64
N ALA A 44 0.37 -3.22 5.52
CA ALA A 44 1.19 -4.32 6.03
C ALA A 44 1.70 -5.28 4.93
N PRO A 45 0.89 -5.65 3.91
CA PRO A 45 1.37 -6.49 2.82
C PRO A 45 2.53 -5.88 2.02
N LEU A 46 2.51 -4.55 1.81
CA LEU A 46 3.58 -3.84 1.12
C LEU A 46 4.88 -3.85 1.94
N VAL A 47 4.79 -3.66 3.25
CA VAL A 47 5.95 -3.73 4.15
C VAL A 47 6.52 -5.14 4.21
N LEU A 48 5.65 -6.15 4.30
CA LEU A 48 6.07 -7.55 4.31
C LEU A 48 6.76 -7.94 3.00
N PHE A 49 6.26 -7.44 1.88
CA PHE A 49 6.91 -7.59 0.59
C PHE A 49 8.28 -6.92 0.54
N PHE A 50 8.40 -5.70 1.06
CA PHE A 50 9.68 -4.99 1.16
C PHE A 50 10.72 -5.80 1.94
N TRP A 51 10.32 -6.42 3.05
CA TRP A 51 11.18 -7.34 3.81
C TRP A 51 11.58 -8.58 3.02
N VAL A 52 10.66 -9.18 2.27
CA VAL A 52 10.97 -10.31 1.38
C VAL A 52 12.00 -9.92 0.33
N VAL A 53 11.89 -8.73 -0.28
CA VAL A 53 12.86 -8.20 -1.23
C VAL A 53 14.25 -8.05 -0.60
N ILE A 54 14.34 -7.51 0.62
CA ILE A 54 15.60 -7.39 1.35
C ILE A 54 16.18 -8.78 1.65
N GLY A 55 15.34 -9.75 2.01
CA GLY A 55 15.73 -11.13 2.25
C GLY A 55 16.35 -11.79 1.02
N TYR A 56 15.81 -11.55 -0.17
CA TYR A 56 16.40 -12.05 -1.43
C TYR A 56 17.80 -11.48 -1.72
N ALA A 57 18.08 -10.26 -1.27
CA ALA A 57 19.40 -9.66 -1.42
C ALA A 57 20.41 -10.13 -0.36
N SER A 58 20.06 -11.16 0.43
CA SER A 58 20.83 -11.74 1.55
C SER A 58 21.07 -10.76 2.73
N LYS A 59 21.43 -9.49 2.46
CA LYS A 59 21.52 -8.38 3.45
C LYS A 59 21.26 -7.02 2.78
N GLU A 60 20.78 -6.04 3.57
CA GLU A 60 20.60 -4.64 3.10
C GLU A 60 21.88 -4.04 2.49
N ARG A 61 23.06 -4.44 2.98
CA ARG A 61 24.35 -3.95 2.48
C ARG A 61 24.68 -4.44 1.07
N HIS A 62 24.38 -5.70 0.77
CA HIS A 62 24.54 -6.24 -0.59
C HIS A 62 23.51 -5.70 -1.55
N LEU A 63 22.28 -5.43 -1.08
CA LEU A 63 21.29 -4.68 -1.85
C LEU A 63 21.87 -3.29 -2.21
N LEU A 64 22.42 -2.57 -1.23
CA LEU A 64 23.02 -1.25 -1.43
C LEU A 64 24.21 -1.29 -2.42
N GLU A 65 25.16 -2.21 -2.24
CA GLU A 65 26.33 -2.35 -3.12
C GLU A 65 25.93 -2.65 -4.56
N ARG A 66 24.95 -3.55 -4.78
CA ARG A 66 24.47 -3.84 -6.14
C ARG A 66 23.60 -2.75 -6.74
N LEU A 67 23.10 -1.82 -5.93
CA LEU A 67 22.32 -0.67 -6.37
C LEU A 67 23.18 0.58 -6.59
N GLU A 68 24.33 0.70 -5.93
CA GLU A 68 25.27 1.84 -6.02
C GLU A 68 25.78 2.05 -7.46
N ASP A 69 25.97 0.97 -8.22
CA ASP A 69 26.35 1.01 -9.65
C ASP A 69 25.17 1.28 -10.62
N LYS A 70 23.91 1.30 -10.16
CA LYS A 70 22.74 1.49 -11.04
C LYS A 70 22.13 2.89 -10.95
N LEU A 71 22.10 3.58 -12.09
CA LEU A 71 21.33 4.80 -12.30
C LEU A 71 19.83 4.54 -12.11
N ILE A 72 19.22 5.25 -11.15
CA ILE A 72 17.78 5.24 -10.92
C ILE A 72 17.13 6.07 -12.02
N PRO A 73 16.23 5.49 -12.82
CA PRO A 73 15.34 6.30 -13.63
C PRO A 73 14.29 6.89 -12.68
N LEU A 74 14.46 8.14 -12.26
CA LEU A 74 13.47 8.92 -11.50
C LEU A 74 12.15 9.12 -12.26
N ARG A 75 12.10 8.72 -13.53
CA ARG A 75 10.91 8.77 -14.39
C ARG A 75 9.96 7.63 -14.02
N GLY A 76 9.03 7.85 -13.10
CA GLY A 76 7.94 6.93 -12.76
C GLY A 76 6.62 7.65 -12.48
N PRO A 77 5.46 7.04 -12.80
CA PRO A 77 4.15 7.60 -12.44
C PRO A 77 4.06 7.65 -10.90
N PRO A 78 3.59 8.74 -10.25
CA PRO A 78 2.51 9.66 -10.65
C PRO A 78 2.93 11.07 -11.10
N CYS A 79 4.23 11.39 -11.10
CA CYS A 79 4.73 12.74 -11.40
C CYS A 79 5.09 12.99 -12.87
N CYS A 80 4.74 12.11 -13.83
CA CYS A 80 4.94 12.42 -15.25
C CYS A 80 4.20 13.69 -15.70
N TRP A 81 3.19 14.14 -14.95
CA TRP A 81 2.49 15.41 -15.21
C TRP A 81 3.09 16.63 -14.49
N PHE A 82 3.74 16.46 -13.33
CA PHE A 82 4.23 17.57 -12.49
C PHE A 82 5.76 17.76 -12.49
N CYS A 83 6.54 16.73 -12.85
CA CYS A 83 8.00 16.76 -12.82
C CYS A 83 8.59 16.15 -14.11
N LEU A 84 8.55 16.89 -15.22
CA LEU A 84 9.32 16.56 -16.44
C LEU A 84 10.85 16.72 -16.26
N CYS A 85 11.30 17.37 -15.18
CA CYS A 85 12.68 17.81 -14.95
C CYS A 85 13.44 17.08 -13.82
N CYS A 86 13.14 15.80 -13.53
CA CYS A 86 13.94 15.06 -12.54
C CYS A 86 15.12 14.31 -13.21
N PRO A 87 16.38 14.72 -12.96
CA PRO A 87 17.55 14.06 -13.54
C PRO A 87 17.73 12.62 -13.00
N LYS A 88 18.52 11.82 -13.74
CA LYS A 88 18.97 10.48 -13.30
C LYS A 88 19.97 10.69 -12.15
N LEU A 89 19.55 10.46 -10.90
CA LEU A 89 20.46 10.56 -9.75
C LEU A 89 21.10 9.18 -9.45
N PRO A 90 22.38 9.15 -9.05
CA PRO A 90 23.04 7.94 -8.58
C PRO A 90 22.41 7.44 -7.27
N PHE A 91 22.34 6.12 -7.10
CA PHE A 91 21.82 5.50 -5.89
C PHE A 91 22.81 5.70 -4.75
N SER A 92 22.41 6.40 -3.68
CA SER A 92 23.24 6.63 -2.49
C SER A 92 22.59 6.02 -1.25
N LYS A 93 23.41 5.61 -0.27
CA LYS A 93 22.96 5.07 1.04
C LYS A 93 21.94 5.98 1.74
N GLN A 94 22.07 7.29 1.57
CA GLN A 94 21.11 8.26 2.12
C GLN A 94 19.74 8.17 1.44
N ARG A 95 19.69 7.95 0.12
CA ARG A 95 18.44 7.83 -0.64
C ARG A 95 17.71 6.52 -0.31
N PHE A 96 18.46 5.44 -0.08
CA PHE A 96 17.86 4.19 0.43
C PHE A 96 17.21 4.38 1.81
N LYS A 97 17.85 5.14 2.71
CA LYS A 97 17.25 5.51 4.00
C LYS A 97 15.97 6.32 3.81
N VAL A 98 15.94 7.26 2.86
CA VAL A 98 14.73 8.03 2.53
C VAL A 98 13.62 7.13 2.00
N VAL A 99 13.91 6.21 1.08
CA VAL A 99 12.92 5.26 0.56
C VAL A 99 12.38 4.35 1.66
N LYS A 100 13.26 3.83 2.52
CA LYS A 100 12.87 3.06 3.71
C LYS A 100 11.96 3.91 4.61
N ALA A 101 12.33 5.16 4.89
CA ALA A 101 11.53 6.08 5.66
C ALA A 101 10.16 6.35 5.02
N CYS A 102 10.04 6.50 3.70
CA CYS A 102 8.76 6.64 3.01
C CYS A 102 7.85 5.41 3.20
N ILE A 103 8.41 4.20 3.19
CA ILE A 103 7.65 2.96 3.41
C ILE A 103 7.16 2.87 4.86
N TYR A 104 8.00 3.26 5.84
CA TYR A 104 7.56 3.35 7.23
C TYR A 104 6.54 4.47 7.46
N GLN A 105 6.72 5.62 6.81
CA GLN A 105 5.80 6.75 6.85
C GLN A 105 4.40 6.32 6.40
N PHE A 106 4.27 5.43 5.42
CA PHE A 106 2.97 4.93 4.99
C PHE A 106 2.20 4.17 6.06
N PHE A 107 2.90 3.42 6.91
CA PHE A 107 2.30 2.70 8.02
C PHE A 107 2.02 3.65 9.19
N LEU A 108 2.91 4.61 9.44
CA LEU A 108 2.81 5.52 10.57
C LEU A 108 1.79 6.65 10.35
N THR A 109 1.65 7.13 9.11
CA THR A 109 0.72 8.21 8.73
C THR A 109 -0.72 7.96 9.18
N PRO A 110 -1.37 6.81 8.87
CA PRO A 110 -2.74 6.57 9.31
C PRO A 110 -2.87 6.52 10.84
N VAL A 111 -1.86 6.00 11.55
CA VAL A 111 -1.85 5.95 13.02
C VAL A 111 -1.77 7.37 13.60
N ILE A 112 -0.85 8.19 13.12
CA ILE A 112 -0.70 9.59 13.54
C ILE A 112 -1.98 10.37 13.26
N LEU A 113 -2.53 10.25 12.06
CA LEU A 113 -3.77 10.94 11.68
C LEU A 113 -4.96 10.51 12.54
N PHE A 114 -5.05 9.24 12.90
CA PHE A 114 -6.08 8.74 13.79
C PHE A 114 -5.96 9.33 15.20
N ILE A 115 -4.73 9.41 15.74
CA ILE A 115 -4.47 10.04 17.04
C ILE A 115 -4.85 11.53 16.99
N ILE A 116 -4.40 12.26 15.96
CA ILE A 116 -4.73 13.69 15.80
C ILE A 116 -6.24 13.88 15.68
N ALA A 117 -6.94 13.07 14.87
CA ALA A 117 -8.39 13.14 14.72
C ALA A 117 -9.12 12.90 16.06
N THR A 118 -8.69 11.90 16.83
CA THR A 118 -9.28 11.58 18.14
C THR A 118 -9.07 12.72 19.14
N VAL A 119 -7.87 13.30 19.16
CA VAL A 119 -7.54 14.46 19.99
C VAL A 119 -8.40 15.65 19.58
N CYS A 120 -8.42 16.03 18.30
CA CYS A 120 -9.23 17.15 17.83
C CYS A 120 -10.74 16.96 18.08
N SER A 121 -11.24 15.72 18.06
CA SER A 121 -12.62 15.40 18.43
C SER A 121 -12.90 15.65 19.92
N LYS A 122 -11.95 15.35 20.81
CA LYS A 122 -12.09 15.61 22.26
C LYS A 122 -12.09 17.09 22.61
N TYR A 123 -11.36 17.92 21.85
CA TYR A 123 -11.27 19.36 22.07
C TYR A 123 -12.42 20.16 21.41
N GLY A 124 -13.38 19.51 20.74
CA GLY A 124 -14.57 20.18 20.17
C GLY A 124 -14.30 21.05 18.94
N VAL A 125 -13.08 20.99 18.38
CA VAL A 125 -12.65 21.73 17.17
C VAL A 125 -13.05 20.99 15.88
N PHE A 126 -13.61 19.78 16.00
CA PHE A 126 -14.14 18.98 14.89
C PHE A 126 -15.61 19.32 14.65
N LYS A 127 -15.88 20.45 13.99
CA LYS A 127 -17.20 20.72 13.41
C LYS A 127 -17.22 20.17 11.98
N GLU A 128 -18.09 19.18 11.76
CA GLU A 128 -18.44 18.58 10.46
C GLU A 128 -18.25 19.57 9.29
N LEU A 129 -17.18 19.33 8.53
CA LEU A 129 -16.83 19.84 7.21
C LEU A 129 -17.45 21.19 6.74
N LYS A 130 -17.41 22.23 7.58
CA LYS A 130 -17.45 23.61 7.06
C LYS A 130 -16.03 23.96 6.62
N PHE A 131 -15.82 24.37 5.37
CA PHE A 131 -14.56 24.94 4.89
C PHE A 131 -14.35 26.33 5.50
N VAL A 132 -14.22 26.36 6.81
CA VAL A 132 -13.88 27.55 7.59
C VAL A 132 -12.43 27.34 8.02
N PRO A 133 -11.56 28.36 7.92
CA PRO A 133 -10.14 28.25 8.28
C PRO A 133 -9.89 27.77 9.72
N ASP A 134 -10.91 27.84 10.58
CA ASP A 134 -10.91 27.43 11.99
C ASP A 134 -11.17 25.92 12.21
N ASN A 135 -11.44 25.15 11.14
CA ASN A 135 -11.69 23.72 11.22
C ASN A 135 -10.45 22.89 10.85
N ALA A 136 -10.08 21.93 11.72
CA ALA A 136 -8.93 21.07 11.50
C ALA A 136 -9.13 20.01 10.39
N ALA A 137 -10.38 19.65 10.09
CA ALA A 137 -10.73 18.58 9.16
C ALA A 137 -10.10 18.69 7.74
N PRO A 138 -10.21 19.84 7.01
CA PRO A 138 -9.60 19.96 5.68
C PRO A 138 -8.08 19.83 5.69
N TYR A 139 -7.40 20.32 6.75
CA TYR A 139 -5.95 20.21 6.88
C TYR A 139 -5.50 18.76 7.09
N LEU A 140 -6.22 17.98 7.91
CA LEU A 140 -5.93 16.55 8.09
C LEU A 140 -6.10 15.77 6.78
N VAL A 141 -7.16 16.08 6.03
CA VAL A 141 -7.45 15.45 4.73
C VAL A 141 -6.35 15.79 3.71
N GLY A 142 -5.94 17.07 3.62
CA GLY A 142 -4.86 17.51 2.73
C GLY A 142 -3.51 16.89 3.10
N LEU A 143 -3.17 16.83 4.39
CA LEU A 143 -1.93 16.21 4.87
C LEU A 143 -1.90 14.70 4.59
N ASN A 144 -3.03 14.01 4.77
CA ASN A 144 -3.15 12.60 4.43
C ASN A 144 -2.88 12.36 2.94
N PHE A 145 -3.50 13.18 2.08
CA PHE A 145 -3.33 13.11 0.64
C PHE A 145 -1.86 13.35 0.25
N ALA A 146 -1.25 14.44 0.71
CA ALA A 146 0.15 14.74 0.42
C ALA A 146 1.08 13.59 0.86
N SER A 147 0.89 13.06 2.07
CA SER A 147 1.67 11.93 2.58
C SER A 147 1.48 10.66 1.74
N PHE A 148 0.26 10.39 1.28
CA PHE A 148 -0.04 9.27 0.40
C PHE A 148 0.70 9.39 -0.94
N PHE A 149 0.69 10.54 -1.61
CA PHE A 149 1.41 10.73 -2.88
C PHE A 149 2.92 10.58 -2.72
N ILE A 150 3.49 11.19 -1.67
CA ILE A 150 4.93 11.10 -1.36
C ILE A 150 5.33 9.64 -1.12
N GLY A 151 4.53 8.92 -0.35
CA GLY A 151 4.75 7.50 -0.12
C GLY A 151 4.70 6.71 -1.42
N VAL A 152 3.64 6.89 -2.24
CA VAL A 152 3.44 6.09 -3.46
C VAL A 152 4.61 6.29 -4.39
N TYR A 153 5.08 7.53 -4.51
CA TYR A 153 6.25 7.89 -5.28
C TYR A 153 7.52 7.17 -4.81
N GLY A 154 7.82 7.19 -3.51
CA GLY A 154 8.96 6.47 -2.94
C GLY A 154 8.91 4.97 -3.22
N LEU A 155 7.71 4.40 -3.17
CA LEU A 155 7.46 2.98 -3.40
C LEU A 155 7.60 2.58 -4.88
N VAL A 156 7.16 3.43 -5.82
CA VAL A 156 7.42 3.26 -7.27
C VAL A 156 8.91 3.28 -7.57
N ILE A 157 9.65 4.24 -7.00
CA ILE A 157 11.10 4.34 -7.20
C ILE A 157 11.81 3.10 -6.67
N PHE A 158 11.43 2.66 -5.47
CA PHE A 158 11.97 1.44 -4.87
C PHE A 158 11.82 0.27 -5.84
N MET A 159 10.63 0.08 -6.39
CA MET A 159 10.38 -1.02 -7.30
C MET A 159 11.11 -0.94 -8.62
N LYS A 160 11.15 0.23 -9.26
CA LYS A 160 11.90 0.36 -10.51
C LYS A 160 13.36 0.03 -10.31
N THR A 161 13.91 0.35 -9.14
CA THR A 161 15.29 0.05 -8.81
C THR A 161 15.49 -1.43 -8.51
N THR A 162 14.67 -2.00 -7.64
CA THR A 162 14.72 -3.41 -7.24
C THR A 162 14.40 -4.35 -8.41
N SER A 163 13.45 -4.01 -9.28
CA SER A 163 13.05 -4.83 -10.42
C SER A 163 14.17 -5.01 -11.44
N LYS A 164 15.04 -4.01 -11.59
CA LYS A 164 16.25 -4.12 -12.42
C LYS A 164 17.28 -5.09 -11.83
N LEU A 165 17.23 -5.33 -10.53
CA LEU A 165 18.13 -6.25 -9.84
C LEU A 165 17.58 -7.68 -9.86
N LEU A 166 16.26 -7.84 -9.76
CA LEU A 166 15.56 -9.13 -9.70
C LEU A 166 14.80 -9.46 -11.00
N HIS A 167 15.32 -9.05 -12.16
CA HIS A 167 14.66 -9.23 -13.47
C HIS A 167 14.29 -10.70 -13.76
N GLY A 168 14.99 -11.67 -13.16
CA GLY A 168 14.71 -13.10 -13.32
C GLY A 168 13.51 -13.66 -12.56
N PHE A 169 12.93 -12.96 -11.57
CA PHE A 169 11.97 -13.57 -10.63
C PHE A 169 10.49 -13.19 -10.86
N HIS A 170 10.14 -12.43 -11.91
CA HIS A 170 8.76 -11.95 -12.16
C HIS A 170 8.09 -11.25 -10.95
N ILE A 171 8.89 -10.78 -9.98
CA ILE A 171 8.45 -10.15 -8.72
C ILE A 171 7.72 -8.83 -8.96
N HIS A 172 8.01 -8.17 -10.09
CA HIS A 172 7.40 -6.90 -10.47
C HIS A 172 5.87 -6.98 -10.60
N GLY A 173 5.35 -8.05 -11.22
CA GLY A 173 3.89 -8.20 -11.41
C GLY A 173 3.15 -8.36 -10.09
N LYS A 174 3.67 -9.20 -9.19
CA LYS A 174 3.10 -9.43 -7.85
C LYS A 174 3.06 -8.15 -7.04
N PHE A 175 4.12 -7.36 -7.09
CA PHE A 175 4.16 -6.09 -6.40
C PHE A 175 3.22 -5.05 -6.99
N LEU A 176 3.21 -4.91 -8.31
CA LEU A 176 2.35 -3.93 -8.99
C LEU A 176 0.89 -4.18 -8.64
N SER A 177 0.47 -5.44 -8.54
CA SER A 177 -0.87 -5.81 -8.08
C SER A 177 -1.16 -5.34 -6.65
N LEU A 178 -0.25 -5.57 -5.69
CA LEU A 178 -0.41 -5.13 -4.30
C LEU A 178 -0.41 -3.60 -4.18
N GLN A 179 0.47 -2.95 -4.93
CA GLN A 179 0.55 -1.50 -4.97
C GLN A 179 -0.73 -0.89 -5.57
N LEU A 180 -1.24 -1.46 -6.66
CA LEU A 180 -2.47 -0.98 -7.29
C LEU A 180 -3.66 -1.14 -6.35
N GLN A 181 -3.80 -2.30 -5.69
CA GLN A 181 -4.80 -2.53 -4.67
C GLN A 181 -4.76 -1.46 -3.57
N PHE A 182 -3.56 -1.17 -3.05
CA PHE A 182 -3.38 -0.16 -2.01
C PHE A 182 -3.82 1.23 -2.48
N ILE A 183 -3.40 1.63 -3.69
CA ILE A 183 -3.70 2.93 -4.26
C ILE A 183 -5.21 3.10 -4.49
N LEU A 184 -5.82 2.12 -5.14
CA LEU A 184 -7.24 2.14 -5.46
C LEU A 184 -8.09 2.15 -4.19
N VAL A 185 -7.77 1.30 -3.20
CA VAL A 185 -8.51 1.30 -1.92
C VAL A 185 -8.45 2.68 -1.27
N ARG A 186 -7.25 3.25 -1.10
CA ARG A 186 -7.09 4.60 -0.51
C ARG A 186 -7.84 5.67 -1.30
N PHE A 187 -7.83 5.58 -2.62
CA PHE A 187 -8.54 6.51 -3.50
C PHE A 187 -10.06 6.42 -3.33
N HIS A 188 -10.63 5.23 -3.23
CA HIS A 188 -12.06 5.03 -2.94
C HIS A 188 -12.43 5.55 -1.54
N PHE A 189 -11.60 5.27 -0.52
CA PHE A 189 -11.81 5.84 0.82
C PHE A 189 -11.88 7.36 0.78
N PHE A 190 -10.92 8.02 0.15
CA PHE A 190 -10.89 9.48 0.05
C PHE A 190 -12.09 10.04 -0.72
N THR A 191 -12.36 9.50 -1.91
CA THR A 191 -13.37 10.03 -2.83
C THR A 191 -14.77 9.92 -2.22
N PHE A 192 -15.15 8.73 -1.75
CA PHE A 192 -16.50 8.50 -1.24
C PHE A 192 -16.72 9.09 0.16
N ASP A 193 -15.69 9.15 1.02
CA ASP A 193 -15.79 9.82 2.33
C ASP A 193 -15.98 11.34 2.15
N THR A 194 -15.21 11.95 1.24
CA THR A 194 -15.36 13.39 0.93
C THR A 194 -16.71 13.67 0.26
N LEU A 195 -17.10 12.87 -0.73
CA LEU A 195 -18.34 13.07 -1.48
C LEU A 195 -19.59 12.79 -0.63
N GLY A 196 -19.54 11.81 0.27
CA GLY A 196 -20.59 11.52 1.24
C GLY A 196 -20.79 12.65 2.24
N ARG A 197 -19.70 13.24 2.76
CA ARG A 197 -19.76 14.39 3.67
C ARG A 197 -20.20 15.68 2.99
N LEU A 198 -19.90 15.86 1.70
CA LEU A 198 -20.39 16.98 0.90
C LEU A 198 -21.90 16.89 0.58
N GLY A 199 -22.56 15.78 0.90
CA GLY A 199 -23.99 15.62 0.67
C GLY A 199 -24.37 15.48 -0.81
N PHE A 200 -23.43 15.07 -1.67
CA PHE A 200 -23.69 14.91 -3.11
C PHE A 200 -24.69 13.78 -3.41
N PHE A 201 -24.74 12.75 -2.56
CA PHE A 201 -25.69 11.66 -2.72
C PHE A 201 -27.07 12.04 -2.19
N PRO A 202 -28.17 11.74 -2.92
CA PRO A 202 -29.51 12.05 -2.49
C PRO A 202 -29.83 11.36 -1.16
N CYS A 203 -30.29 12.14 -0.19
CA CYS A 203 -30.82 11.61 1.07
C CYS A 203 -32.18 10.96 0.80
N HIS A 204 -32.25 9.63 0.92
CA HIS A 204 -33.52 8.92 0.96
C HIS A 204 -33.80 8.57 2.44
N PRO A 205 -34.67 9.31 3.15
CA PRO A 205 -35.00 8.98 4.54
C PRO A 205 -35.52 7.53 4.61
N PRO A 206 -35.01 6.67 5.52
CA PRO A 206 -34.23 6.95 6.75
C PRO A 206 -32.69 6.91 6.60
N VAL A 207 -32.14 6.86 5.38
CA VAL A 207 -30.71 6.66 5.11
C VAL A 207 -30.01 8.00 4.83
N SER A 208 -28.96 8.31 5.60
CA SER A 208 -28.13 9.52 5.41
C SER A 208 -27.28 9.41 4.13
N SER A 209 -27.00 10.54 3.46
CA SER A 209 -26.12 10.64 2.28
C SER A 209 -24.76 9.96 2.48
N LEU A 210 -24.19 10.06 3.69
CA LEU A 210 -22.94 9.41 4.07
C LEU A 210 -23.06 7.88 4.01
N MET A 211 -24.16 7.32 4.52
CA MET A 211 -24.36 5.88 4.56
C MET A 211 -24.47 5.31 3.14
N THR A 212 -25.19 6.00 2.25
CA THR A 212 -25.25 5.63 0.82
C THR A 212 -23.86 5.62 0.18
N ALA A 213 -23.03 6.64 0.44
CA ALA A 213 -21.65 6.68 -0.06
C ALA A 213 -20.80 5.52 0.47
N LEU A 214 -20.94 5.17 1.75
CA LEU A 214 -20.24 4.05 2.37
C LEU A 214 -20.65 2.69 1.79
N TYR A 215 -21.94 2.51 1.48
CA TYR A 215 -22.45 1.31 0.82
C TYR A 215 -21.86 1.14 -0.59
N ILE A 216 -21.92 2.19 -1.41
CA ILE A 216 -21.38 2.19 -2.77
C ILE A 216 -19.87 1.93 -2.73
N ARG A 217 -19.15 2.59 -1.81
CA ARG A 217 -17.71 2.37 -1.60
C ARG A 217 -17.40 0.91 -1.29
N SER A 218 -18.13 0.31 -0.34
CA SER A 218 -17.90 -1.08 0.08
C SER A 218 -18.17 -2.06 -1.07
N ALA A 219 -19.23 -1.84 -1.86
CA ALA A 219 -19.55 -2.66 -3.01
C ALA A 219 -18.48 -2.59 -4.12
N LEU A 220 -18.00 -1.39 -4.43
CA LEU A 220 -16.92 -1.19 -5.42
C LEU A 220 -15.62 -1.85 -4.98
N LEU A 221 -15.24 -1.70 -3.71
CA LEU A 221 -14.03 -2.30 -3.14
C LEU A 221 -14.09 -3.83 -3.12
N LEU A 222 -15.27 -4.41 -2.89
CA LEU A 222 -15.52 -5.86 -3.03
C LEU A 222 -15.29 -6.33 -4.48
N GLY A 223 -15.86 -5.62 -5.45
CA GLY A 223 -15.67 -5.92 -6.87
C GLY A 223 -14.21 -5.81 -7.30
N GLU A 224 -13.54 -4.73 -6.91
CA GLU A 224 -12.12 -4.50 -7.19
C GLU A 224 -11.23 -5.58 -6.57
N GLY A 225 -11.44 -5.90 -5.29
CA GLY A 225 -10.69 -6.94 -4.59
C GLY A 225 -10.88 -8.32 -5.22
N PHE A 226 -12.07 -8.61 -5.76
CA PHE A 226 -12.32 -9.84 -6.52
C PHE A 226 -11.50 -9.87 -7.81
N ILE A 227 -11.52 -8.79 -8.61
CA ILE A 227 -10.74 -8.68 -9.84
C ILE A 227 -9.24 -8.84 -9.56
N LEU A 228 -8.72 -8.14 -8.54
CA LEU A 228 -7.31 -8.19 -8.16
C LEU A 228 -6.91 -9.57 -7.60
N SER A 229 -7.82 -10.29 -6.95
CA SER A 229 -7.60 -11.68 -6.55
C SER A 229 -7.48 -12.63 -7.76
N VAL A 230 -8.33 -12.45 -8.78
CA VAL A 230 -8.27 -13.23 -10.03
C VAL A 230 -6.96 -12.93 -10.78
N VAL A 231 -6.62 -11.66 -10.96
CA VAL A 231 -5.36 -11.22 -11.57
C VAL A 231 -4.16 -11.72 -10.76
N GLY A 232 -4.24 -11.64 -9.44
CA GLY A 232 -3.24 -12.16 -8.52
C GLY A 232 -3.01 -13.66 -8.71
N ARG A 233 -4.07 -14.47 -8.85
CA ARG A 233 -3.94 -15.90 -9.16
C ARG A 233 -3.17 -16.13 -10.45
N PHE A 234 -3.45 -15.39 -11.52
CA PHE A 234 -2.71 -15.49 -12.77
C PHE A 234 -1.20 -15.22 -12.60
N PHE A 235 -0.82 -14.20 -11.84
CA PHE A 235 0.59 -13.88 -11.56
C PHE A 235 1.27 -14.81 -10.56
N PHE A 236 0.52 -15.41 -9.63
CA PHE A 236 1.05 -16.33 -8.62
C PHE A 236 1.12 -17.79 -9.11
N LEU A 237 0.32 -18.18 -10.10
CA LEU A 237 0.34 -19.51 -10.74
C LEU A 237 1.52 -19.71 -11.71
N HIS A 238 2.18 -18.64 -12.16
CA HIS A 238 3.43 -18.78 -12.91
C HIS A 238 4.53 -19.34 -11.99
N ALA A 239 4.96 -20.58 -12.29
CA ALA A 239 6.02 -21.28 -11.58
C ALA A 239 7.31 -20.44 -11.55
N PRO A 240 8.10 -20.50 -10.46
CA PRO A 240 9.43 -19.91 -10.46
C PRO A 240 10.25 -20.52 -11.61
N PRO A 241 11.02 -19.72 -12.37
CA PRO A 241 11.81 -20.25 -13.48
C PRO A 241 12.82 -21.30 -13.00
N PRO A 242 13.19 -22.29 -13.85
CA PRO A 242 13.96 -23.48 -13.49
C PRO A 242 15.36 -23.21 -12.89
N HIS A 243 15.85 -21.97 -12.95
CA HIS A 243 17.10 -21.55 -12.32
C HIS A 243 17.10 -21.62 -10.78
N PHE A 244 15.95 -21.92 -10.17
CA PHE A 244 15.78 -22.08 -8.72
C PHE A 244 16.27 -23.43 -8.19
N VAL A 245 16.32 -24.48 -9.02
CA VAL A 245 16.75 -25.81 -8.56
C VAL A 245 18.26 -25.85 -8.34
N SER A 246 19.04 -25.22 -9.21
CA SER A 246 20.50 -25.27 -9.13
C SER A 246 21.09 -24.43 -8.00
N VAL A 247 20.47 -23.31 -7.60
CA VAL A 247 21.01 -22.45 -6.52
C VAL A 247 20.76 -23.08 -5.14
N VAL A 248 19.61 -23.72 -4.94
CA VAL A 248 19.31 -24.43 -3.68
C VAL A 248 20.25 -25.64 -3.51
N ASP A 249 20.53 -26.39 -4.57
CA ASP A 249 21.50 -27.49 -4.55
C ASP A 249 22.93 -27.02 -4.23
N THR A 250 23.34 -25.85 -4.73
CA THR A 250 24.69 -25.33 -4.42
C THR A 250 24.84 -24.76 -3.00
N THR A 251 23.76 -24.38 -2.33
CA THR A 251 23.81 -23.87 -0.95
C THR A 251 23.72 -24.95 0.13
N HIS A 252 23.52 -26.20 -0.27
CA HIS A 252 23.58 -27.34 0.62
C HIS A 252 24.32 -28.50 -0.09
N PRO A 253 25.66 -28.55 -0.08
CA PRO A 253 26.32 -29.83 -0.23
C PRO A 253 25.89 -30.65 1.00
N ILE A 254 24.86 -31.48 0.83
CA ILE A 254 24.64 -32.61 1.71
C ILE A 254 25.92 -33.43 1.55
N ASN A 255 26.79 -33.33 2.54
CA ASN A 255 27.94 -34.19 2.69
C ASN A 255 27.43 -35.63 2.87
N GLN A 256 27.13 -36.29 1.76
CA GLN A 256 27.13 -37.74 1.69
C GLN A 256 28.60 -38.13 1.69
N ASN A 257 29.16 -38.38 2.89
CA ASN A 257 30.32 -39.24 3.20
C ASN A 257 30.91 -38.84 4.57
N ALA A 258 30.43 -39.48 5.64
CA ALA A 258 31.15 -39.90 6.85
C ALA A 258 30.14 -40.30 7.94
#